data_AF-A0ABD5AZ15-F1
#
_entry.id   AF-A0ABD5AZ15-F1
#
_cell.length_a   1.000
_cell.length_b   1.000
_cell.length_c   1.000
_cell.angle_alpha   90.00
_cell.angle_beta   90.00
_cell.angle_gamma   90.00
#
_symmetry.space_group_name_H-M   'P 1'
#
loop_
_entity.id
_entity.type
_entity.pdbx_description
1 polymer ?
#
loop_
_entity_poly.entity_id
_entity_poly.type
_entity_poly.pdbx_seq_one_letter_code
_entity_poly.pdbx_strand_id
1 'polypeptide(L)'
;DAEKWMANVINTIDSTPAGTESEQVVSESIKSAKEKKYSKSNPYDAEVLTNINLNGRGSDKETRHIELLLDNFGEEYEPGDCVVVLPQNDPAIVDLLISTLGWSPETQVLINEDGDTLNLEEALTSHFEITKLTKPLIENAAIFFDNEELSEKIQDKEWIQNYVEGRDLIDLLNDFATTELQPENLHQLLRKLPPREYSISSSYKATPDEVHITVGAVRYQAHGRERS
;
A
#
# COMPACT_ATOMS: atom_id res chain seq x y z
N ASP A 1 -11.11 5.22 9.95
CA ASP A 1 -10.70 4.46 11.14
C ASP A 1 -11.75 3.47 11.61
N ALA A 2 -11.60 2.20 11.23
CA ALA A 2 -12.42 1.11 11.73
C ALA A 2 -12.25 0.91 13.25
N GLU A 3 -11.07 1.22 13.78
CA GLU A 3 -10.76 1.13 15.21
C GLU A 3 -11.56 2.14 16.06
N LYS A 4 -11.69 3.40 15.59
CA LYS A 4 -12.52 4.43 16.25
C LYS A 4 -14.01 4.05 16.22
N TRP A 5 -14.47 3.46 15.12
CA TRP A 5 -15.84 2.96 15.01
C TRP A 5 -16.08 1.79 15.98
N MET A 6 -15.14 0.83 16.03
CA MET A 6 -15.22 -0.32 16.93
C MET A 6 -15.27 0.12 18.40
N ALA A 7 -14.42 1.09 18.80
CA ALA A 7 -14.41 1.64 20.15
C ALA A 7 -15.74 2.32 20.53
N ASN A 8 -16.35 3.05 19.59
CA ASN A 8 -17.64 3.70 19.82
C ASN A 8 -18.80 2.70 19.94
N VAL A 9 -18.75 1.61 19.19
CA VAL A 9 -19.74 0.51 19.28
C VAL A 9 -19.63 -0.21 20.62
N ILE A 10 -18.41 -0.47 21.12
CA ILE A 10 -18.20 -1.11 22.42
C ILE A 10 -18.78 -0.26 23.56
N ASN A 11 -18.52 1.05 23.57
CA ASN A 11 -19.04 1.96 24.59
C ASN A 11 -20.58 2.08 24.59
N THR A 12 -21.21 1.91 23.43
CA THR A 12 -22.68 1.94 23.33
C THR A 12 -23.32 0.65 23.83
N ILE A 13 -22.66 -0.50 23.72
CA ILE A 13 -23.15 -1.79 24.22
C ILE A 13 -23.07 -1.86 25.75
N ASP A 14 -21.99 -1.34 26.35
CA ASP A 14 -21.78 -1.28 27.82
C ASP A 14 -22.82 -0.40 28.56
N SER A 15 -23.59 0.41 27.85
CA SER A 15 -24.57 1.33 28.44
C SER A 15 -25.98 0.73 28.63
N THR A 16 -26.17 -0.58 28.43
CA THR A 16 -27.51 -1.22 28.52
C THR A 16 -27.61 -2.13 29.75
N PRO A 17 -28.62 -1.99 30.64
CA PRO A 17 -28.70 -2.85 31.83
C PRO A 17 -29.21 -4.26 31.49
N ALA A 18 -28.40 -5.24 31.89
CA ALA A 18 -28.65 -6.62 32.28
C ALA A 18 -29.92 -7.34 31.78
N GLY A 19 -29.70 -8.37 30.95
CA GLY A 19 -30.66 -9.44 30.73
C GLY A 19 -30.12 -10.57 29.84
N THR A 20 -29.77 -11.69 30.47
CA THR A 20 -29.71 -13.07 29.92
C THR A 20 -28.35 -13.60 29.44
N GLU A 21 -27.82 -14.51 30.27
CA GLU A 21 -26.93 -15.65 30.01
C GLU A 21 -26.39 -15.82 28.57
N SER A 22 -25.27 -15.15 28.27
CA SER A 22 -24.41 -15.45 27.11
C SER A 22 -22.96 -15.01 27.34
N GLU A 23 -22.52 -14.90 28.60
CA GLU A 23 -21.26 -14.23 28.97
C GLU A 23 -19.98 -15.06 28.75
N GLN A 24 -20.07 -16.37 28.50
CA GLN A 24 -18.84 -17.21 28.47
C GLN A 24 -18.17 -17.33 27.10
N VAL A 25 -18.91 -17.34 25.99
CA VAL A 25 -18.32 -17.49 24.64
C VAL A 25 -17.86 -16.17 24.01
N VAL A 26 -18.46 -15.05 24.42
CA VAL A 26 -18.10 -13.72 23.91
C VAL A 26 -16.87 -13.17 24.63
N SER A 27 -16.63 -13.55 25.89
CA SER A 27 -15.56 -12.99 26.72
C SER A 27 -14.15 -13.52 26.38
N GLU A 28 -14.00 -14.75 25.89
CA GLU A 28 -12.71 -15.26 25.39
C GLU A 28 -12.31 -14.63 24.06
N SER A 29 -13.29 -14.44 23.17
CA SER A 29 -13.10 -13.80 21.87
C SER A 29 -12.65 -12.33 21.99
N ILE A 30 -13.14 -11.61 23.03
CA ILE A 30 -12.79 -10.21 23.29
C ILE A 30 -11.46 -10.06 24.06
N LYS A 31 -11.07 -11.04 24.89
CA LYS A 31 -9.76 -11.02 25.56
C LYS A 31 -8.60 -11.25 24.57
N SER A 32 -8.80 -12.12 23.59
CA SER A 32 -7.81 -12.38 22.52
C SER A 32 -7.55 -11.15 21.64
N ALA A 33 -8.57 -10.31 21.42
CA ALA A 33 -8.43 -9.09 20.63
C ALA A 33 -7.61 -7.97 21.31
N LYS A 34 -7.28 -8.08 22.61
CA LYS A 34 -6.56 -7.05 23.37
C LYS A 34 -5.02 -7.18 23.36
N GLU A 35 -4.45 -8.23 22.75
CA GLU A 35 -3.00 -8.50 22.84
C GLU A 35 -2.36 -8.98 21.52
N LYS A 36 -2.90 -8.63 20.35
CA LYS A 36 -2.11 -8.82 19.12
C LYS A 36 -0.92 -7.87 19.14
N LYS A 37 0.27 -8.44 19.33
CA LYS A 37 1.55 -7.71 19.42
C LYS A 37 1.84 -6.92 18.14
N TYR A 38 1.39 -7.45 17.00
CA TYR A 38 1.60 -6.85 15.69
C TYR A 38 0.27 -6.62 14.97
N SER A 39 0.20 -5.51 14.24
CA SER A 39 -0.99 -5.09 13.50
C SER A 39 -0.59 -4.26 12.28
N LYS A 40 -1.56 -3.79 11.49
CA LYS A 40 -1.29 -2.87 10.39
C LYS A 40 -0.68 -1.53 10.87
N SER A 41 -1.03 -1.09 12.07
CA SER A 41 -0.51 0.15 12.69
C SER A 41 0.77 -0.08 13.50
N ASN A 42 1.13 -1.34 13.76
CA ASN A 42 2.37 -1.75 14.41
C ASN A 42 2.92 -3.02 13.71
N PRO A 43 3.50 -2.89 12.50
CA PRO A 43 3.96 -4.03 11.72
C PRO A 43 5.12 -4.77 12.39
N TYR A 44 5.29 -6.04 12.03
CA TYR A 44 6.47 -6.81 12.41
C TYR A 44 7.54 -6.69 11.32
N ASP A 45 8.75 -6.29 11.72
CA ASP A 45 9.91 -6.26 10.83
C ASP A 45 10.54 -7.66 10.76
N ALA A 46 10.17 -8.41 9.72
CA ALA A 46 10.68 -9.75 9.47
C ALA A 46 11.94 -9.72 8.60
N GLU A 47 12.96 -10.49 8.99
CA GLU A 47 14.14 -10.71 8.14
C GLU A 47 13.80 -11.63 6.96
N VAL A 48 14.30 -11.29 5.76
CA VAL A 48 14.19 -12.15 4.58
C VAL A 48 15.33 -13.17 4.61
N LEU A 49 14.99 -14.43 4.90
CA LEU A 49 15.96 -15.54 4.97
C LEU A 49 16.33 -16.04 3.58
N THR A 50 15.32 -16.19 2.72
CA THR A 50 15.46 -16.74 1.37
C THR A 50 14.66 -15.90 0.38
N ASN A 51 15.22 -15.69 -0.81
CA ASN A 51 14.54 -15.09 -1.95
C ASN A 51 15.05 -15.73 -3.24
N ILE A 52 14.29 -16.68 -3.77
CA ILE A 52 14.70 -17.46 -4.95
C ILE A 52 13.66 -17.36 -6.07
N ASN A 53 14.12 -17.24 -7.31
CA ASN A 53 13.25 -17.37 -8.47
C ASN A 53 12.97 -18.87 -8.73
N LEU A 54 11.68 -19.25 -8.71
CA LEU A 54 11.20 -20.60 -8.98
C LEU A 54 11.12 -20.91 -10.47
N ASN A 55 11.16 -19.90 -11.34
CA ASN A 55 11.08 -20.10 -12.78
C ASN A 55 12.44 -20.47 -13.38
N GLY A 56 12.38 -21.28 -14.45
CA GLY A 56 13.56 -21.66 -15.22
C GLY A 56 14.11 -20.52 -16.09
N ARG A 57 15.33 -20.72 -16.61
CA ARG A 57 15.97 -19.79 -17.54
C ARG A 57 15.09 -19.57 -18.77
N GLY A 58 14.94 -18.31 -19.18
CA GLY A 58 14.15 -17.92 -20.36
C GLY A 58 12.63 -17.85 -20.12
N SER A 59 12.18 -17.89 -18.87
CA SER A 59 10.79 -17.62 -18.51
C SER A 59 10.48 -16.12 -18.58
N ASP A 60 9.36 -15.76 -19.20
CA ASP A 60 8.81 -14.38 -19.20
C ASP A 60 8.11 -14.02 -17.89
N LYS A 61 7.97 -15.00 -16.98
CA LYS A 61 7.45 -14.83 -15.61
C LYS A 61 8.56 -14.94 -14.60
N GLU A 62 8.41 -14.20 -13.52
CA GLU A 62 9.25 -14.28 -12.32
C GLU A 62 8.37 -14.53 -11.10
N THR A 63 8.52 -15.71 -10.50
CA THR A 63 7.79 -16.19 -9.33
C THR A 63 8.82 -16.47 -8.27
N ARG A 64 8.76 -15.70 -7.19
CA ARG A 64 9.75 -15.70 -6.12
C ARG A 64 9.20 -16.48 -4.93
N HIS A 65 9.97 -17.45 -4.45
CA HIS A 65 9.76 -18.05 -3.13
C HIS A 65 10.55 -17.22 -2.12
N ILE A 66 9.84 -16.70 -1.14
CA ILE A 66 10.40 -15.84 -0.09
C ILE A 66 10.12 -16.49 1.26
N GLU A 67 11.15 -16.59 2.08
CA GLU A 67 11.07 -17.09 3.46
C GLU A 67 11.35 -15.92 4.40
N LEU A 68 10.43 -15.68 5.34
CA LEU A 68 10.50 -14.62 6.33
C LEU A 68 10.68 -15.24 7.71
N LEU A 69 11.65 -14.75 8.46
CA LEU A 69 11.89 -15.16 9.84
C LEU A 69 10.75 -14.64 10.74
N LEU A 70 10.21 -15.50 11.61
CA LEU A 70 9.17 -15.18 12.59
C LEU A 70 9.69 -15.26 14.04
N ASP A 71 10.99 -15.07 14.26
CA ASP A 71 11.57 -15.14 15.61
C ASP A 71 10.91 -14.09 16.53
N ASN A 72 10.36 -14.55 17.65
CA ASN A 72 9.58 -13.74 18.60
C ASN A 72 8.31 -13.07 18.02
N PHE A 73 7.79 -13.53 16.87
CA PHE A 73 6.50 -13.08 16.35
C PHE A 73 5.36 -13.42 17.33
N GLY A 74 5.43 -14.61 17.93
CA GLY A 74 4.59 -15.01 19.06
C GLY A 74 3.16 -15.40 18.68
N GLU A 75 2.81 -15.42 17.40
CA GLU A 75 1.54 -15.92 16.88
C GLU A 75 1.79 -17.11 15.94
N GLU A 76 0.99 -18.16 16.08
CA GLU A 76 0.96 -19.28 15.12
C GLU A 76 0.08 -18.91 13.91
N TYR A 77 0.34 -19.54 12.77
CA TYR A 77 -0.50 -19.40 11.56
C TYR A 77 -0.94 -20.78 11.04
N GLU A 78 -2.04 -20.81 10.29
CA GLU A 78 -2.55 -22.02 9.65
C GLU A 78 -2.40 -21.96 8.11
N PRO A 79 -2.21 -23.11 7.44
CA PRO A 79 -2.29 -23.16 6.00
C PRO A 79 -3.65 -22.65 5.49
N GLY A 80 -3.61 -21.63 4.64
CA GLY A 80 -4.79 -20.91 4.16
C GLY A 80 -4.83 -19.45 4.62
N ASP A 81 -4.03 -19.08 5.63
CA ASP A 81 -3.85 -17.69 6.05
C ASP A 81 -3.04 -16.88 5.02
N CYS A 82 -3.07 -15.56 5.18
CA CYS A 82 -2.33 -14.61 4.36
C CYS A 82 -1.39 -13.76 5.20
N VAL A 83 -0.23 -13.43 4.63
CA VAL A 83 0.68 -12.39 5.15
C VAL A 83 0.37 -11.08 4.44
N VAL A 84 0.32 -10.01 5.23
CA VAL A 84 0.18 -8.63 4.75
C VAL A 84 1.55 -7.97 4.74
N VAL A 85 2.04 -7.60 3.56
CA VAL A 85 3.32 -6.92 3.38
C VAL A 85 3.08 -5.43 3.15
N LEU A 86 3.80 -4.59 3.89
CA LEU A 86 3.88 -3.15 3.66
C LEU A 86 5.04 -2.86 2.71
N PRO A 87 4.78 -2.50 1.44
CA PRO A 87 5.85 -2.25 0.48
C PRO A 87 6.45 -0.86 0.63
N GLN A 88 7.57 -0.66 -0.03
CA GLN A 88 8.15 0.65 -0.32
C GLN A 88 8.30 0.79 -1.83
N ASN A 89 8.19 2.02 -2.34
CA ASN A 89 8.47 2.31 -3.75
C ASN A 89 9.99 2.21 -4.01
N ASP A 90 10.37 1.89 -5.25
CA ASP A 90 11.77 1.85 -5.66
C ASP A 90 12.41 3.25 -5.48
N PRO A 91 13.53 3.37 -4.74
CA PRO A 91 14.25 4.63 -4.55
C PRO A 91 14.55 5.35 -5.88
N ALA A 92 14.84 4.62 -6.95
CA ALA A 92 15.11 5.24 -8.26
C ALA A 92 13.87 5.91 -8.86
N ILE A 93 12.66 5.37 -8.62
CA ILE A 93 11.41 5.98 -9.05
C ILE A 93 11.10 7.21 -8.19
N VAL A 94 11.38 7.13 -6.88
CA VAL A 94 11.22 8.27 -5.96
C VAL A 94 12.12 9.43 -6.38
N ASP A 95 13.42 9.17 -6.60
CA ASP A 95 14.39 10.17 -7.06
C ASP A 95 13.99 10.81 -8.39
N LEU A 96 13.53 9.99 -9.34
CA LEU A 96 13.06 10.46 -10.64
C LEU A 96 11.82 11.33 -10.50
N LEU A 97 10.87 10.96 -9.65
CA LEU A 97 9.67 11.74 -9.41
C LEU A 97 9.99 13.08 -8.72
N ILE A 98 10.84 13.09 -7.69
CA ILE A 98 11.29 14.33 -7.03
C ILE A 98 11.97 15.25 -8.04
N SER A 99 12.83 14.70 -8.90
CA SER A 99 13.49 15.46 -9.96
C SER A 99 12.50 16.01 -10.99
N THR A 100 11.45 15.26 -11.32
CA THR A 100 10.38 15.67 -12.25
C THR A 100 9.54 16.81 -11.67
N LEU A 101 9.26 16.78 -10.37
CA LEU A 101 8.53 17.82 -9.64
C LEU A 101 9.38 19.08 -9.40
N GLY A 102 10.71 18.94 -9.36
CA GLY A 102 11.63 20.04 -9.11
C GLY A 102 11.62 20.53 -7.65
N TRP A 103 11.18 19.69 -6.71
CA TRP A 103 11.13 20.01 -5.28
C TRP A 103 12.35 19.45 -4.53
N SER A 104 12.60 19.96 -3.32
CA SER A 104 13.60 19.39 -2.41
C SER A 104 13.05 18.11 -1.74
N PRO A 105 13.88 17.05 -1.58
CA PRO A 105 13.51 15.84 -0.84
C PRO A 105 13.03 16.11 0.60
N GLU A 106 13.56 17.16 1.22
CA GLU A 106 13.29 17.55 2.60
C GLU A 106 12.03 18.42 2.76
N THR A 107 11.42 18.83 1.65
CA THR A 107 10.17 19.60 1.64
C THR A 107 9.10 18.86 2.44
N GLN A 108 8.48 19.55 3.39
CA GLN A 108 7.37 18.99 4.16
C GLN A 108 6.12 18.93 3.29
N VAL A 109 5.51 17.75 3.22
CA VAL A 109 4.24 17.52 2.54
C VAL A 109 3.21 17.03 3.53
N LEU A 110 1.96 17.43 3.32
CA LEU A 110 0.84 16.82 4.03
C LEU A 110 0.66 15.39 3.54
N ILE A 111 0.29 14.49 4.46
CA ILE A 111 0.04 13.08 4.16
C ILE A 111 -1.43 12.68 4.37
N ASN A 112 -2.23 13.57 4.97
CA ASN A 112 -3.67 13.43 5.17
C ASN A 112 -4.33 14.80 5.45
N GLU A 113 -5.66 14.80 5.52
CA GLU A 113 -6.47 15.99 5.87
C GLU A 113 -6.36 16.38 7.35
N ASP A 114 -5.89 15.46 8.21
CA ASP A 114 -5.73 15.68 9.67
C ASP A 114 -4.52 16.57 10.00
N GLY A 115 -3.68 16.88 9.02
CA GLY A 115 -2.53 17.77 9.15
C GLY A 115 -1.20 17.07 9.44
N ASP A 116 -1.15 15.74 9.39
CA ASP A 116 0.11 15.01 9.54
C ASP A 116 1.03 15.31 8.34
N THR A 117 2.34 15.38 8.61
CA THR A 117 3.36 15.73 7.63
C THR A 117 4.51 14.72 7.64
N LEU A 118 5.13 14.56 6.48
CA LEU A 118 6.41 13.87 6.29
C LEU A 118 7.28 14.71 5.34
N ASN A 119 8.58 14.42 5.29
CA ASN A 119 9.37 14.92 4.17
C ASN A 119 8.94 14.22 2.86
N LEU A 120 9.20 14.87 1.73
CA LEU A 120 8.76 14.41 0.41
C LEU A 120 9.32 13.02 0.09
N GLU A 121 10.60 12.77 0.38
CA GLU A 121 11.24 11.48 0.13
C GLU A 121 10.56 10.33 0.87
N GLU A 122 10.33 10.46 2.18
CA GLU A 122 9.66 9.46 3.02
C GLU A 122 8.20 9.25 2.58
N ALA A 123 7.51 10.35 2.26
CA ALA A 123 6.12 10.30 1.81
C ALA A 123 5.99 9.52 0.48
N LEU A 124 6.89 9.77 -0.48
CA LEU A 124 6.91 9.07 -1.75
C LEU A 124 7.46 7.65 -1.62
N THR A 125 8.34 7.37 -0.66
CA THR A 125 8.90 6.04 -0.45
C THR A 125 7.88 5.08 0.17
N SER A 126 7.14 5.53 1.18
CA SER A 126 6.39 4.62 2.07
C SER A 126 4.91 4.93 2.21
N HIS A 127 4.48 6.17 1.90
CA HIS A 127 3.11 6.60 2.18
C HIS A 127 2.21 6.66 0.93
N PHE A 128 2.71 7.13 -0.21
CA PHE A 128 1.90 7.32 -1.43
C PHE A 128 2.08 6.23 -2.48
N GLU A 129 1.00 5.90 -3.19
CA GLU A 129 1.06 5.06 -4.40
C GLU A 129 1.38 5.94 -5.61
N ILE A 130 2.55 5.71 -6.21
CA ILE A 130 3.07 6.53 -7.33
C ILE A 130 3.19 5.74 -8.64
N THR A 131 3.09 4.40 -8.58
CA THR A 131 3.37 3.51 -9.71
C THR A 131 2.13 3.15 -10.54
N LYS A 132 0.93 3.50 -10.04
CA LYS A 132 -0.34 3.14 -10.68
C LYS A 132 -1.28 4.33 -10.79
N LEU A 133 -1.60 4.69 -12.02
CA LEU A 133 -2.69 5.63 -12.28
C LEU A 133 -4.06 4.97 -12.07
N THR A 134 -4.99 5.76 -11.57
CA THR A 134 -6.39 5.36 -11.43
C THR A 134 -7.28 6.46 -11.97
N LYS A 135 -8.49 6.11 -12.36
CA LYS A 135 -9.46 7.10 -12.84
C LYS A 135 -9.65 8.29 -11.88
N PRO A 136 -9.88 8.09 -10.56
CA PRO A 136 -9.99 9.22 -9.63
C PRO A 136 -8.74 10.10 -9.57
N LEU A 137 -7.54 9.50 -9.68
CA LEU A 137 -6.29 10.26 -9.69
C LEU A 137 -6.20 11.16 -10.92
N ILE A 138 -6.53 10.66 -12.12
CA ILE A 138 -6.50 11.47 -13.34
C ILE A 138 -7.55 12.58 -13.31
N GLU A 139 -8.76 12.27 -12.81
CA GLU A 139 -9.82 13.28 -12.64
C GLU A 139 -9.39 14.39 -11.67
N ASN A 140 -8.75 14.03 -10.55
CA ASN A 140 -8.18 15.02 -9.62
C ASN A 140 -6.99 15.77 -10.23
N ALA A 141 -6.13 15.10 -11.01
CA ALA A 141 -5.00 15.72 -11.68
C ALA A 141 -5.46 16.82 -12.63
N ALA A 142 -6.57 16.64 -13.37
CA ALA A 142 -7.11 17.68 -14.24
C ALA A 142 -7.43 18.98 -13.47
N ILE A 143 -7.87 18.86 -12.20
CA ILE A 143 -8.17 20.01 -11.34
C ILE A 143 -6.87 20.66 -10.83
N PHE A 144 -5.93 19.86 -10.32
CA PHE A 144 -4.69 20.39 -9.72
C PHE A 144 -3.67 20.86 -10.74
N PHE A 145 -3.67 20.29 -11.95
CA PHE A 145 -2.69 20.64 -12.97
C PHE A 145 -3.07 21.92 -13.71
N ASP A 146 -4.34 22.33 -13.63
CA ASP A 146 -4.94 23.41 -14.43
C ASP A 146 -4.56 23.30 -15.91
N ASN A 147 -4.69 22.08 -16.44
CA ASN A 147 -4.27 21.74 -17.80
C ASN A 147 -5.51 21.55 -18.69
N GLU A 148 -5.71 22.44 -19.66
CA GLU A 148 -6.87 22.43 -20.57
C GLU A 148 -6.93 21.14 -21.39
N GLU A 149 -5.79 20.65 -21.88
CA GLU A 149 -5.73 19.42 -22.66
C GLU A 149 -6.17 18.22 -21.83
N LEU A 150 -5.62 18.06 -20.62
CA LEU A 150 -6.03 16.99 -19.70
C LEU A 150 -7.52 17.09 -19.37
N SER A 151 -8.02 18.30 -19.11
CA SER A 151 -9.43 18.57 -18.79
C SER A 151 -10.39 18.16 -19.91
N GLU A 152 -9.99 18.35 -21.18
CA GLU A 152 -10.74 17.88 -22.34
C GLU A 152 -10.68 16.35 -22.47
N LYS A 153 -9.47 15.76 -22.34
CA LYS A 153 -9.26 14.31 -22.49
C LYS A 153 -10.05 13.48 -21.48
N ILE A 154 -10.16 13.94 -20.23
CA ILE A 154 -10.90 13.20 -19.19
C ILE A 154 -12.42 13.13 -19.43
N GLN A 155 -12.97 13.91 -20.36
CA GLN A 155 -14.39 13.77 -20.74
C GLN A 155 -14.65 12.46 -21.51
N ASP A 156 -13.61 11.90 -22.12
CA ASP A 156 -13.66 10.60 -22.79
C ASP A 156 -13.27 9.48 -21.83
N LYS A 157 -14.27 8.67 -21.45
CA LYS A 157 -14.07 7.52 -20.55
C LYS A 157 -13.21 6.42 -21.17
N GLU A 158 -13.27 6.23 -22.49
CA GLU A 158 -12.47 5.23 -23.19
C GLU A 158 -11.01 5.67 -23.22
N TRP A 159 -10.77 6.98 -23.42
CA TRP A 159 -9.43 7.54 -23.30
C TRP A 159 -8.84 7.33 -21.90
N ILE A 160 -9.59 7.62 -20.81
CA ILE A 160 -9.10 7.39 -19.44
C ILE A 160 -8.70 5.93 -19.24
N GLN A 161 -9.55 4.99 -19.66
CA GLN A 161 -9.31 3.56 -19.47
C GLN A 161 -8.04 3.11 -20.19
N ASN A 162 -7.81 3.59 -21.41
CA ASN A 162 -6.61 3.27 -22.17
C ASN A 162 -5.36 4.01 -21.65
N TYR A 163 -5.52 5.21 -21.10
CA TYR A 163 -4.40 6.03 -20.64
C TYR A 163 -3.80 5.51 -19.33
N VAL A 164 -4.63 5.07 -18.36
CA VAL A 164 -4.14 4.52 -17.08
C VAL A 164 -3.35 3.22 -17.24
N GLU A 165 -3.53 2.51 -18.35
CA GLU A 165 -2.87 1.23 -18.58
C GLU A 165 -1.38 1.43 -18.89
N GLY A 166 -0.51 0.87 -18.04
CA GLY A 166 0.94 0.91 -18.21
C GLY A 166 1.63 2.25 -17.88
N ARG A 167 0.88 3.25 -17.41
CA ARG A 167 1.39 4.56 -17.00
C ARG A 167 1.39 4.75 -15.49
N ASP A 168 2.36 5.54 -15.02
CA ASP A 168 2.50 5.98 -13.64
C ASP A 168 2.39 7.52 -13.52
N LEU A 169 2.61 8.06 -12.31
CA LEU A 169 2.53 9.49 -12.06
C LEU A 169 3.57 10.31 -12.85
N ILE A 170 4.76 9.76 -13.09
CA ILE A 170 5.83 10.43 -13.84
C ILE A 170 5.41 10.59 -15.31
N ASP A 171 4.76 9.58 -15.91
CA ASP A 171 4.23 9.73 -17.28
C ASP A 171 3.17 10.83 -17.34
N LEU A 172 2.28 10.88 -16.36
CA LEU A 172 1.24 11.90 -16.29
C LEU A 172 1.83 13.32 -16.21
N LEU A 173 2.86 13.52 -15.37
CA LEU A 173 3.56 14.80 -15.23
C LEU A 173 4.34 15.20 -16.50
N ASN A 174 4.87 14.23 -17.24
CA ASN A 174 5.59 14.46 -18.49
C ASN A 174 4.64 14.75 -19.66
N ASP A 175 3.52 14.03 -19.75
CA ASP A 175 2.52 14.21 -20.80
C ASP A 175 1.72 15.51 -20.60
N PHE A 176 1.46 15.89 -19.34
CA PHE A 176 0.68 17.07 -18.98
C PHE A 176 1.42 17.93 -17.98
N ALA A 177 2.02 19.02 -18.47
CA ALA A 177 2.69 19.99 -17.63
C ALA A 177 1.72 20.58 -16.59
N THR A 178 2.25 20.78 -15.38
CA THR A 178 1.57 21.48 -14.28
C THR A 178 2.49 22.57 -13.72
N THR A 179 1.92 23.75 -13.48
CA THR A 179 2.60 24.83 -12.73
C THR A 179 1.98 25.07 -11.36
N GLU A 180 0.78 24.54 -11.13
CA GLU A 180 -0.03 24.81 -9.94
C GLU A 180 0.04 23.71 -8.88
N LEU A 181 0.57 22.52 -9.20
CA LEU A 181 0.75 21.49 -8.19
C LEU A 181 1.77 21.99 -7.15
N GLN A 182 1.30 22.13 -5.91
CA GLN A 182 2.12 22.50 -4.76
C GLN A 182 2.32 21.31 -3.83
N PRO A 183 3.44 21.24 -3.08
CA PRO A 183 3.74 20.14 -2.15
C PRO A 183 2.63 19.89 -1.12
N GLU A 184 1.95 20.95 -0.64
CA GLU A 184 0.90 20.81 0.38
C GLU A 184 -0.34 20.08 -0.17
N ASN A 185 -0.58 20.14 -1.48
CA ASN A 185 -1.75 19.55 -2.13
C ASN A 185 -1.51 18.11 -2.60
N LEU A 186 -0.29 17.58 -2.46
CA LEU A 186 0.07 16.26 -2.97
C LEU A 186 -0.84 15.13 -2.43
N HIS A 187 -1.23 15.21 -1.15
CA HIS A 187 -2.11 14.24 -0.51
C HIS A 187 -3.54 14.19 -1.08
N GLN A 188 -3.98 15.24 -1.76
CA GLN A 188 -5.30 15.29 -2.40
C GLN A 188 -5.28 14.61 -3.77
N LEU A 189 -4.09 14.52 -4.40
CA LEU A 189 -3.88 13.83 -5.65
C LEU A 189 -3.59 12.34 -5.45
N LEU A 190 -2.70 12.02 -4.51
CA LEU A 190 -2.19 10.66 -4.31
C LEU A 190 -2.92 9.92 -3.19
N ARG A 191 -3.28 8.67 -3.48
CA ARG A 191 -3.80 7.74 -2.48
C ARG A 191 -2.67 7.14 -1.65
N LYS A 192 -3.01 6.64 -0.46
CA LYS A 192 -2.08 5.85 0.35
C LYS A 192 -1.61 4.59 -0.40
N LEU A 193 -0.35 4.24 -0.19
CA LEU A 193 0.29 3.03 -0.68
C LEU A 193 -0.42 1.83 -0.05
N PRO A 194 -1.12 0.99 -0.84
CA PRO A 194 -1.87 -0.12 -0.27
C PRO A 194 -0.93 -1.22 0.25
N PRO A 195 -1.26 -1.91 1.35
CA PRO A 195 -0.59 -3.16 1.68
C PRO A 195 -0.84 -4.21 0.58
N ARG A 196 0.05 -5.20 0.46
CA ARG A 196 -0.11 -6.34 -0.45
C ARG A 196 -0.35 -7.60 0.37
N GLU A 197 -1.32 -8.40 -0.05
CA GLU A 197 -1.68 -9.66 0.61
C GLU A 197 -1.12 -10.83 -0.20
N TYR A 198 -0.45 -11.77 0.49
CA TYR A 198 0.07 -12.99 -0.10
C TYR A 198 -0.39 -14.18 0.70
N SER A 199 -0.91 -15.20 0.03
CA SER A 199 -1.23 -16.48 0.67
C SER A 199 0.05 -17.15 1.17
N ILE A 200 -0.01 -17.68 2.40
CA ILE A 200 1.10 -18.42 3.00
C ILE A 200 1.28 -19.74 2.24
N SER A 201 2.53 -20.04 1.87
CA SER A 201 2.94 -21.27 1.16
C SER A 201 3.66 -22.29 2.06
N SER A 202 3.72 -22.05 3.37
CA SER A 202 4.28 -22.93 4.40
C SER A 202 3.23 -23.42 5.41
N SER A 203 3.66 -24.28 6.34
CA SER A 203 2.85 -24.72 7.47
C SER A 203 3.64 -24.52 8.76
N TYR A 204 3.06 -23.82 9.73
CA TYR A 204 3.70 -23.56 11.02
C TYR A 204 4.14 -24.85 11.73
N LYS A 205 3.40 -25.95 11.55
CA LYS A 205 3.76 -27.27 12.11
C LYS A 205 5.03 -27.87 11.53
N ALA A 206 5.42 -27.47 10.32
CA ALA A 206 6.63 -27.92 9.65
C ALA A 206 7.79 -26.94 9.85
N THR A 207 7.51 -25.64 9.85
CA THR A 207 8.48 -24.55 9.98
C THR A 207 7.93 -23.49 10.93
N PRO A 208 8.07 -23.66 12.26
CA PRO A 208 7.47 -22.75 13.23
C PRO A 208 8.14 -21.38 13.28
N ASP A 209 9.43 -21.32 12.94
CA ASP A 209 10.23 -20.09 13.03
C ASP A 209 10.17 -19.26 11.72
N GLU A 210 9.40 -19.69 10.73
CA GLU A 210 9.38 -19.09 9.39
C GLU A 210 7.97 -19.04 8.80
N VAL A 211 7.73 -18.06 7.94
CA VAL A 211 6.58 -18.03 7.03
C VAL A 211 7.05 -17.86 5.60
N HIS A 212 6.50 -18.67 4.70
CA HIS A 212 6.87 -18.65 3.30
C HIS A 212 5.74 -18.05 2.48
N ILE A 213 6.11 -17.29 1.45
CA ILE A 213 5.18 -16.74 0.45
C ILE A 213 5.71 -16.97 -0.95
N THR A 214 4.79 -17.12 -1.90
CA THR A 214 5.10 -17.25 -3.32
C THR A 214 4.58 -16.02 -4.07
N VAL A 215 5.50 -15.19 -4.56
CA VAL A 215 5.20 -13.87 -5.12
C VAL A 215 5.46 -13.84 -6.62
N GLY A 216 4.44 -13.57 -7.43
CA GLY A 216 4.64 -13.21 -8.83
C GLY A 216 5.14 -11.77 -8.94
N ALA A 217 6.39 -11.56 -9.34
CA ALA A 217 6.92 -10.23 -9.60
C ALA A 217 6.32 -9.67 -10.90
N VAL A 218 5.75 -8.47 -10.82
CA VAL A 218 5.17 -7.79 -11.97
C VAL A 218 6.25 -6.95 -12.62
N ARG A 219 6.81 -7.45 -13.73
CA ARG A 219 7.80 -6.73 -14.54
C ARG A 219 7.34 -6.61 -15.97
N TYR A 220 7.43 -5.42 -16.52
CA TYR A 220 7.11 -5.16 -17.93
C TYR A 220 7.77 -3.85 -18.39
N GLN A 221 7.89 -3.67 -19.69
CA GLN A 221 8.32 -2.42 -20.29
C GLN A 221 7.10 -1.68 -20.83
N ALA A 222 6.94 -0.42 -20.44
CA ALA A 222 5.88 0.44 -20.94
C ALA A 222 6.39 1.87 -21.07
N HIS A 223 5.98 2.56 -22.13
CA HIS A 223 6.33 3.98 -22.37
C HIS A 223 7.83 4.29 -22.25
N GLY A 224 8.68 3.37 -22.72
CA GLY A 224 10.13 3.53 -22.73
C GLY A 224 10.83 3.31 -21.38
N ARG A 225 10.09 2.92 -20.32
CA ARG A 225 10.64 2.61 -19.00
C ARG A 225 10.35 1.17 -18.59
N GLU A 226 11.25 0.61 -17.78
CA GLU A 226 11.01 -0.64 -17.08
C GLU A 226 10.11 -0.39 -15.86
N ARG A 227 9.19 -1.32 -15.60
CA ARG A 227 8.30 -1.32 -14.45
C ARG A 227 8.65 -2.50 -13.57
N SER A 228 8.79 -2.25 -12.27
CA SER A 228 9.07 -3.29 -11.27
C SER A 228 8.54 -2.91 -9.89
#